data_AF-A0A343TFF6-F1
#
_entry.id   AF-A0A343TFF6-F1
#
_cell.length_a   1.000
_cell.length_b   1.000
_cell.length_c   1.000
_cell.angle_alpha   90.00
_cell.angle_beta   90.00
_cell.angle_gamma   90.00
#
_symmetry.space_group_name_H-M   'P 1'
#
loop_
_entity.id
_entity.type
_entity.pdbx_description
1 polymer ?
#
loop_
_entity_poly.entity_id
_entity_poly.type
_entity_poly.pdbx_seq_one_letter_code
_entity_poly.pdbx_strand_id
1 'polypeptide(L)'
;MSVACFYDAVILAALSDREVDIRTESPDGTVIEARAVGSDQLTVTPGGAVFSFGIDEGVNPPPDGGPTLEQGYAAICPYVKAFPSREAYRRWAETVPAATVAMPLSGATELAGELVGDQSS
;
A
#
# COMPACT_ATOMS: atom_id res chain seq x y z
N MET A 1 -3.95 0.06 -17.33
CA MET A 1 -3.62 -0.86 -16.22
C MET A 1 -4.16 -0.21 -14.96
N SER A 2 -5.22 -0.76 -14.38
CA SER A 2 -5.75 -0.24 -13.11
C SER A 2 -4.82 -0.67 -11.99
N VAL A 3 -4.25 0.28 -11.27
CA VAL A 3 -3.68 0.03 -9.95
C VAL A 3 -4.85 -0.28 -9.03
N ALA A 4 -4.89 -1.47 -8.45
CA ALA A 4 -5.98 -1.90 -7.58
C ALA A 4 -5.83 -1.30 -6.16
N CYS A 5 -4.60 -0.92 -5.77
CA CYS A 5 -4.37 -0.03 -4.63
C CYS A 5 -3.13 0.85 -4.81
N PHE A 6 -2.93 1.82 -3.89
CA PHE A 6 -1.78 2.72 -3.87
C PHE A 6 -0.44 1.98 -4.02
N TYR A 7 -0.34 0.78 -3.46
CA TYR A 7 0.88 -0.01 -3.46
C TYR A 7 1.27 -0.55 -4.86
N ASP A 8 0.30 -0.80 -5.75
CA ASP A 8 0.59 -1.24 -7.13
C ASP A 8 1.36 -0.17 -7.90
N ALA A 9 1.14 1.12 -7.61
CA ALA A 9 1.89 2.21 -8.24
C ALA A 9 3.37 2.21 -7.81
N VAL A 10 3.64 1.83 -6.56
CA VAL A 10 5.00 1.71 -6.01
C VAL A 10 5.69 0.46 -6.59
N ILE A 11 4.98 -0.68 -6.64
CA ILE A 11 5.51 -1.91 -7.26
C ILE A 11 5.81 -1.69 -8.74
N LEU A 12 4.95 -0.99 -9.48
CA LEU A 12 5.19 -0.66 -10.89
C LEU A 12 6.45 0.19 -11.11
N ALA A 13 6.76 1.10 -10.18
CA ALA A 13 8.00 1.87 -10.24
C ALA A 13 9.23 0.96 -10.06
N ALA A 14 9.18 0.04 -9.09
CA ALA A 14 10.24 -0.93 -8.85
C ALA A 14 10.44 -1.91 -10.03
N LEU A 15 9.36 -2.37 -10.66
CA LEU A 15 9.43 -3.34 -11.76
C LEU A 15 9.85 -2.73 -13.10
N SER A 16 9.66 -1.43 -13.31
CA SER A 16 9.83 -0.81 -14.63
C SER A 16 11.12 -0.02 -14.80
N ASP A 17 11.95 0.10 -13.76
CA ASP A 17 13.16 0.96 -13.74
C ASP A 17 12.93 2.38 -14.28
N ARG A 18 11.68 2.85 -14.19
CA ARG A 18 11.25 4.16 -14.69
C ARG A 18 10.83 5.04 -13.53
N GLU A 19 11.00 6.34 -13.73
CA GLU A 19 10.46 7.35 -12.83
C GLU A 19 8.92 7.31 -12.88
N VAL A 20 8.32 7.22 -11.70
CA VAL A 20 6.86 7.23 -11.52
C VAL A 20 6.49 8.31 -10.52
N ASP A 21 5.67 9.26 -10.98
CA ASP A 21 4.99 10.22 -10.14
C ASP A 21 3.67 9.62 -9.65
N ILE A 22 3.52 9.53 -8.33
CA ILE A 22 2.37 8.97 -7.63
C ILE A 22 1.66 10.12 -6.92
N ARG A 23 0.37 10.28 -7.20
CA ARG A 23 -0.50 11.19 -6.48
C ARG A 23 -1.70 10.42 -5.96
N THR A 24 -1.94 10.52 -4.65
CA THR A 24 -3.08 9.87 -3.99
C THR A 24 -3.73 10.82 -2.99
N GLU A 25 -4.93 10.48 -2.57
CA GLU A 25 -5.69 11.22 -1.57
C GLU A 25 -5.93 10.31 -0.36
N SER A 26 -5.62 10.81 0.82
CA SER A 26 -5.94 10.13 2.07
C SER A 26 -7.45 10.09 2.30
N PRO A 27 -7.95 9.21 3.19
CA PRO A 27 -9.37 9.16 3.51
C PRO A 27 -9.98 10.49 4.02
N ASP A 28 -9.15 11.40 4.53
CA ASP A 28 -9.57 12.74 4.97
C ASP A 28 -9.41 13.84 3.90
N GLY A 29 -9.06 13.47 2.68
CA GLY A 29 -8.94 14.39 1.54
C GLY A 29 -7.55 15.02 1.36
N THR A 30 -6.60 14.69 2.24
CA THR A 30 -5.23 15.22 2.15
C THR A 30 -4.47 14.57 1.00
N VAL A 31 -3.91 15.39 0.12
CA VAL A 31 -3.10 14.91 -0.99
C VAL A 31 -1.73 14.44 -0.49
N ILE A 32 -1.30 13.28 -0.98
CA ILE A 32 0.03 12.72 -0.75
C ILE A 32 0.67 12.48 -2.11
N GLU A 33 1.88 12.98 -2.27
CA GLU A 33 2.67 12.87 -3.48
C GLU A 33 3.92 12.07 -3.20
N ALA A 34 4.24 11.14 -4.09
CA ALA A 34 5.49 10.40 -4.04
C ALA A 34 6.10 10.34 -5.45
N ARG A 35 7.43 10.44 -5.50
CA ARG A 35 8.21 10.24 -6.72
C ARG A 35 9.15 9.06 -6.47
N ALA A 36 8.96 8.00 -7.25
CA ALA A 36 9.77 6.79 -7.18
C ALA A 36 10.65 6.68 -8.43
N VAL A 37 11.93 6.31 -8.27
CA VAL A 37 12.88 6.01 -9.35
C VAL A 37 13.56 4.68 -9.03
N GLY A 38 13.16 3.61 -9.73
CA GLY A 38 13.60 2.25 -9.43
C GLY A 38 13.21 1.81 -8.01
N SER A 39 14.02 0.96 -7.39
CA SER A 39 13.83 0.47 -6.01
C SER A 39 14.39 1.39 -4.93
N ASP A 40 15.33 2.27 -5.28
CA ASP A 40 16.23 2.87 -4.29
C ASP A 40 15.90 4.31 -3.94
N GLN A 41 15.12 4.99 -4.78
CA GLN A 41 14.83 6.42 -4.63
C GLN A 41 13.33 6.66 -4.52
N LEU A 42 12.90 7.11 -3.34
CA LEU A 42 11.52 7.51 -3.07
C LEU A 42 11.50 8.85 -2.33
N THR A 43 10.99 9.89 -2.99
CA THR A 43 10.70 11.18 -2.35
C THR A 43 9.22 11.27 -2.05
N VAL A 44 8.86 11.68 -0.83
CA VAL A 44 7.47 11.72 -0.37
C VAL A 44 7.12 13.08 0.24
N THR A 45 5.96 13.61 -0.13
CA THR A 45 5.37 14.81 0.46
C THR A 45 3.95 14.51 0.93
N PRO A 46 3.63 14.73 2.22
CA PRO A 46 4.52 15.20 3.29
C PRO A 46 5.54 14.14 3.73
N GLY A 47 6.73 14.55 4.18
CA GLY A 47 7.82 13.61 4.55
C GLY A 47 7.53 12.67 5.73
N GLY A 48 6.47 12.96 6.51
CA GLY A 48 5.97 12.08 7.58
C GLY A 48 4.86 11.13 7.14
N ALA A 49 4.59 11.03 5.84
CA ALA A 49 3.51 10.20 5.33
C ALA A 49 3.77 8.72 5.60
N VAL A 50 2.67 8.01 5.85
CA VAL A 50 2.64 6.57 6.10
C VAL A 50 1.62 5.95 5.17
N PHE A 51 1.72 4.63 4.98
CA PHE A 51 0.62 3.86 4.40
C PHE A 51 0.14 2.81 5.39
N SER A 52 -1.16 2.52 5.33
CA SER A 52 -1.72 1.35 5.99
C SER A 52 -1.54 0.12 5.12
N PHE A 53 -1.29 -1.01 5.77
CA PHE A 53 -1.51 -2.33 5.21
C PHE A 53 -2.45 -3.05 6.17
N GLY A 54 -3.51 -3.64 5.64
CA GLY A 54 -4.49 -4.33 6.48
C GLY A 54 -5.37 -5.27 5.71
N ILE A 55 -6.07 -6.10 6.47
CA ILE A 55 -6.96 -7.14 5.98
C ILE A 55 -8.30 -6.96 6.69
N ASP A 56 -9.39 -7.08 5.93
CA ASP A 56 -10.74 -7.10 6.47
C ASP A 56 -10.89 -8.19 7.54
N GLU A 57 -11.42 -7.85 8.72
CA GLU A 57 -11.63 -8.82 9.80
C GLU A 57 -12.79 -9.79 9.52
N GLY A 58 -13.70 -9.44 8.60
CA GLY A 58 -14.85 -10.26 8.21
C GLY A 58 -14.54 -11.32 7.15
N VAL A 59 -13.32 -11.35 6.62
CA VAL A 59 -12.94 -12.32 5.58
C VAL A 59 -12.66 -13.67 6.20
N ASN A 60 -13.50 -14.65 5.85
CA ASN A 60 -13.27 -16.04 6.19
C ASN A 60 -12.35 -16.70 5.14
N PRO A 61 -11.34 -17.48 5.55
CA PRO A 61 -10.54 -18.24 4.61
C PRO A 61 -11.44 -19.21 3.83
N PRO A 62 -11.25 -19.33 2.50
CA PRO A 62 -12.06 -20.24 1.69
C PRO A 62 -11.87 -21.69 2.17
N PRO A 63 -12.94 -22.49 2.16
CA PRO A 63 -12.94 -23.82 2.76
C PRO A 63 -11.96 -24.80 2.11
N ASP A 64 -11.62 -24.60 0.82
CA ASP A 64 -10.60 -25.37 0.09
C ASP A 64 -9.91 -24.47 -0.97
N GLY A 65 -8.60 -24.66 -1.18
CA GLY A 65 -7.89 -24.12 -2.35
C GLY A 65 -7.25 -22.72 -2.25
N GLY A 66 -7.07 -22.18 -1.04
CA GLY A 66 -6.46 -20.85 -0.82
C GLY A 66 -7.29 -19.69 -1.42
N PRO A 67 -7.02 -18.44 -1.03
CA PRO A 67 -7.70 -17.30 -1.64
C PRO A 67 -7.29 -17.15 -3.11
N THR A 68 -8.26 -16.93 -3.99
CA THR A 68 -7.98 -16.43 -5.33
C THR A 68 -7.38 -15.03 -5.26
N LEU A 69 -6.66 -14.62 -6.30
CA LEU A 69 -6.08 -13.28 -6.39
C LEU A 69 -7.15 -12.19 -6.22
N GLU A 70 -8.29 -12.35 -6.87
CA GLU A 70 -9.43 -11.42 -6.76
C GLU A 70 -9.93 -11.28 -5.31
N GLN A 71 -10.06 -12.40 -4.60
CA GLN A 71 -10.45 -12.41 -3.17
C GLN A 71 -9.41 -11.72 -2.29
N GLY A 72 -8.12 -11.96 -2.54
CA GLY A 72 -7.04 -11.27 -1.84
C GLY A 72 -7.08 -9.76 -2.05
N TYR A 73 -7.21 -9.32 -3.31
CA TYR A 73 -7.30 -7.90 -3.65
C TYR A 73 -8.53 -7.24 -3.04
N ALA A 74 -9.68 -7.91 -3.04
CA ALA A 74 -10.91 -7.41 -2.40
C ALA A 74 -10.77 -7.25 -0.87
N ALA A 75 -10.05 -8.14 -0.21
CA ALA A 75 -9.82 -8.11 1.23
C ALA A 75 -8.77 -7.07 1.68
N ILE A 76 -7.77 -6.79 0.83
CA ILE A 76 -6.58 -5.98 1.19
C ILE A 76 -6.71 -4.54 0.68
N CYS A 77 -7.05 -4.34 -0.59
CA CYS A 77 -6.98 -3.03 -1.24
C CYS A 77 -7.82 -1.92 -0.58
N PRO A 78 -9.00 -2.20 0.00
CA PRO A 78 -9.76 -1.19 0.74
C PRO A 78 -8.99 -0.60 1.93
N TYR A 79 -8.03 -1.33 2.48
CA TYR A 79 -7.26 -0.96 3.66
C TYR A 79 -5.80 -0.63 3.36
N VAL A 80 -5.42 -0.56 2.08
CA VAL A 80 -4.15 -0.01 1.63
C VAL A 80 -4.34 1.46 1.24
N LYS A 81 -4.13 2.35 2.22
CA LYS A 81 -4.36 3.79 2.11
C LYS A 81 -3.13 4.57 2.53
N ALA A 82 -2.92 5.74 1.95
CA ALA A 82 -1.85 6.65 2.37
C ALA A 82 -2.41 7.71 3.32
N PHE A 83 -1.58 8.15 4.27
CA PHE A 83 -1.92 9.17 5.27
C PHE A 83 -0.79 10.19 5.41
N PRO A 84 -1.11 11.47 5.65
CA PRO A 84 -0.09 12.52 5.80
C PRO A 84 0.75 12.35 7.08
N SER A 85 0.25 11.59 8.06
CA SER A 85 0.96 11.30 9.31
C SER A 85 0.44 10.04 10.00
N ARG A 86 1.21 9.55 10.98
CA ARG A 86 0.80 8.44 11.85
C ARG A 86 -0.38 8.78 12.76
N GLU A 87 -0.59 10.04 13.15
CA GLU A 87 -1.84 10.46 13.80
C GLU A 87 -3.05 10.30 12.87
N ALA A 88 -2.93 10.74 11.62
CA ALA A 88 -4.03 10.66 10.66
C ALA A 88 -4.43 9.20 10.39
N TYR A 89 -3.44 8.32 10.24
CA TYR A 89 -3.66 6.88 10.21
C TYR A 89 -4.41 6.37 11.44
N ARG A 90 -3.96 6.71 12.66
CA ARG A 90 -4.57 6.18 13.90
C ARG A 90 -6.05 6.55 14.00
N ARG A 91 -6.40 7.80 13.69
CA ARG A 91 -7.79 8.27 13.66
C ARG A 91 -8.67 7.48 12.69
N TRP A 92 -8.12 7.09 11.54
CA TRP A 92 -8.83 6.28 10.56
C TRP A 92 -8.91 4.79 10.97
N ALA A 93 -7.84 4.25 11.54
CA ALA A 93 -7.79 2.85 11.96
C ALA A 93 -8.84 2.52 13.03
N GLU A 94 -9.20 3.49 13.87
CA GLU A 94 -10.27 3.36 14.87
C GLU A 94 -11.69 3.28 14.27
N THR A 95 -11.88 3.59 12.98
CA THR A 95 -13.21 3.66 12.36
C THR A 95 -13.50 2.54 11.37
N VAL A 96 -12.54 1.67 11.11
CA VAL A 96 -12.66 0.61 10.09
C VAL A 96 -12.65 -0.79 10.71
N PRO A 97 -13.43 -1.74 10.17
CA PRO A 97 -13.47 -3.13 10.63
C PRO A 97 -12.31 -3.95 10.04
N ALA A 98 -11.07 -3.50 10.27
CA ALA A 98 -9.89 -4.13 9.69
C ALA A 98 -8.69 -4.07 10.63
N ALA A 99 -7.96 -5.20 10.69
CA ALA A 99 -6.66 -5.25 11.31
C ALA A 99 -5.65 -4.54 10.39
N THR A 100 -5.19 -3.36 10.81
CA THR A 100 -4.29 -2.51 10.02
C THR A 100 -3.01 -2.20 10.77
N VAL A 101 -1.92 -2.03 10.02
CA VAL A 101 -0.63 -1.53 10.51
C VAL A 101 -0.15 -0.37 9.64
N ALA A 102 0.47 0.63 10.26
CA ALA A 102 1.08 1.76 9.54
C ALA A 102 2.58 1.58 9.37
N MET A 103 3.03 1.68 8.13
CA MET A 103 4.42 1.63 7.71
C MET A 103 4.86 2.97 7.10
N PRO A 104 6.13 3.39 7.29
CA PRO A 104 6.67 4.59 6.65
C PRO A 104 6.58 4.48 5.13
N LEU A 105 6.10 5.53 4.47
CA LEU A 105 6.02 5.51 3.01
C LEU A 105 7.41 5.44 2.37
N SER A 106 8.42 6.03 3.01
CA SER A 106 9.81 5.99 2.56
C SER A 106 10.40 4.57 2.46
N GLY A 107 9.84 3.58 3.17
CA GLY A 107 10.25 2.17 3.12
C GLY A 107 9.38 1.32 2.20
N ALA A 108 8.46 1.92 1.44
CA ALA A 108 7.51 1.17 0.61
C ALA A 108 8.19 0.40 -0.53
N THR A 109 9.30 0.90 -1.08
CA THR A 109 10.07 0.22 -2.12
C THR A 109 10.86 -0.99 -1.60
N GLU A 110 11.34 -0.95 -0.36
CA GLU A 110 12.01 -2.08 0.31
C GLU A 110 11.04 -3.26 0.47
N LEU A 111 9.84 -3.00 0.99
CA LEU A 111 8.79 -4.01 1.08
C LEU A 111 8.40 -4.56 -0.31
N ALA A 112 8.42 -3.71 -1.34
CA ALA A 112 8.07 -4.13 -2.70
C ALA A 112 9.15 -5.05 -3.27
N GLY A 113 10.42 -4.77 -2.97
CA GLY A 113 11.54 -5.64 -3.29
C GLY A 113 11.41 -7.02 -2.66
N GLU A 114 11.08 -7.09 -1.36
CA GLU A 114 10.88 -8.36 -0.66
C GLU A 114 9.72 -9.19 -1.24
N LEU A 115 8.61 -8.55 -1.61
CA LEU A 115 7.45 -9.23 -2.18
C LEU A 115 7.67 -9.71 -3.63
N VAL A 116 8.49 -9.00 -4.40
CA VAL A 116 8.85 -9.40 -5.79
C VAL A 116 10.01 -10.41 -5.78
N GLY A 117 10.88 -10.34 -4.77
CA GLY A 117 12.07 -11.18 -4.62
C GLY A 117 11.80 -12.66 -4.35
N ASP A 118 10.59 -13.01 -3.90
CA ASP A 118 10.19 -14.39 -3.58
C ASP A 118 9.50 -15.13 -4.76
N GLN A 119 9.89 -14.84 -6.01
CA GLN A 119 9.50 -15.65 -7.17
C GLN A 119 10.56 -16.68 -7.58
N SER A 120 11.50 -16.99 -6.69
CA SER A 120 12.56 -17.98 -6.90
C SER A 120 12.54 -19.07 -5.82
N SER A 121 11.51 -19.91 -5.79
CA SER A 121 11.59 -21.30 -5.31
C SER A 121 10.42 -22.14 -5.80
#